data_AF-A0A094AQH7-F1
#
_entry.id   AF-A0A094AQH7-F1
#
_cell.length_a   1.000
_cell.length_b   1.000
_cell.length_c   1.000
_cell.angle_alpha   90.00
_cell.angle_beta   90.00
_cell.angle_gamma   90.00
#
_symmetry.space_group_name_H-M   'P 1'
#
loop_
_entity.id
_entity.type
_entity.pdbx_description
1 polymer ?
#
loop_
_entity_poly.entity_id
_entity_poly.type
_entity_poly.pdbx_seq_one_letter_code
_entity_poly.pdbx_strand_id
1 'polypeptide(L)'
;REWVSIIQGVNSYGWALPPFIIFKAQNHLSTWYEDSGLPHDWVITLSENGWTSNSIGYKWIQHFDRHTNNRTIGTYRLLILDGHESHLSAQFQHYCTERKIITLCMPPHSSHILQPLDVSCFAPLKLSYGRQIETFVRNQLNHITKLEFLSAFKEAFKAAFTEQNIKSGFRATGLVPYEPQNVLSYLNLHLRTPTPPIVESDNWTSKTPQTIRELDFQTEHIKNRVVRHQNSSPTSINDALSRLAKGAQVMMHSAVLLKAEVKALQAANEQKKRRERKRKRRIMQGGSLSVREGEDILQSAEVDAQVHTEVASESSRQVGSTGQQRRCGTCGIIGHNARTCERRQESIAVE
;
A
#
# COMPACT_ATOMS: atom_id res chain seq x y z
N ARG A 1 -11.84 13.32 4.37
CA ARG A 1 -11.74 12.03 3.64
C ARG A 1 -11.23 12.34 2.25
N GLU A 2 -10.22 11.61 1.78
CA GLU A 2 -9.69 11.73 0.42
C GLU A 2 -10.15 10.50 -0.37
N TRP A 3 -10.52 10.70 -1.64
CA TRP A 3 -10.96 9.63 -2.53
C TRP A 3 -9.83 9.24 -3.47
N VAL A 4 -9.71 7.95 -3.75
CA VAL A 4 -8.84 7.39 -4.77
C VAL A 4 -9.71 6.60 -5.74
N SER A 5 -9.59 6.89 -7.03
CA SER A 5 -10.26 6.12 -8.08
C SER A 5 -9.26 5.17 -8.73
N ILE A 6 -9.75 4.05 -9.25
CA ILE A 6 -8.91 3.02 -9.88
C ILE A 6 -9.63 2.56 -11.14
N ILE A 7 -8.93 2.59 -12.26
CA ILE A 7 -9.42 1.96 -13.49
C ILE A 7 -8.74 0.61 -13.61
N GLN A 8 -9.55 -0.45 -13.63
CA GLN A 8 -9.10 -1.83 -13.61
C GLN A 8 -9.68 -2.62 -14.77
N GLY A 9 -8.87 -3.49 -15.38
CA GLY A 9 -9.28 -4.41 -16.43
C GLY A 9 -8.86 -5.84 -16.11
N VAL A 10 -9.62 -6.81 -16.59
CA VAL A 10 -9.30 -8.25 -16.52
C VAL A 10 -9.66 -8.91 -17.84
N ASN A 11 -9.05 -10.06 -18.16
CA ASN A 11 -9.39 -10.86 -19.32
C ASN A 11 -9.94 -12.24 -18.95
N SER A 12 -10.57 -12.90 -19.92
CA SER A 12 -11.21 -14.21 -19.74
C SER A 12 -10.23 -15.35 -19.42
N TYR A 13 -8.94 -15.16 -19.69
CA TYR A 13 -7.87 -16.09 -19.32
C TYR A 13 -7.47 -16.00 -17.85
N GLY A 14 -8.11 -15.13 -17.06
CA GLY A 14 -7.84 -15.00 -15.63
C GLY A 14 -6.69 -14.06 -15.31
N TRP A 15 -6.31 -13.17 -16.24
CA TRP A 15 -5.25 -12.19 -16.02
C TRP A 15 -5.80 -10.79 -15.76
N ALA A 16 -5.23 -10.11 -14.78
CA ALA A 16 -5.55 -8.72 -14.44
C ALA A 16 -4.55 -7.76 -15.07
N LEU A 17 -5.06 -6.70 -15.69
CA LEU A 17 -4.27 -5.56 -16.15
C LEU A 17 -3.60 -4.89 -14.94
N PRO A 18 -2.38 -4.36 -15.05
CA PRO A 18 -1.81 -3.53 -14.00
C PRO A 18 -2.76 -2.36 -13.69
N PRO A 19 -3.10 -2.10 -12.41
CA PRO A 19 -4.06 -1.09 -12.02
C PRO A 19 -3.59 0.31 -12.42
N PHE A 20 -4.57 1.12 -12.81
CA PHE A 20 -4.37 2.52 -13.15
C PHE A 20 -4.99 3.39 -12.04
N ILE A 21 -4.16 3.83 -11.10
CA ILE A 21 -4.55 4.48 -9.86
C ILE A 21 -4.64 5.99 -10.08
N ILE A 22 -5.77 6.60 -9.74
CA ILE A 22 -6.02 8.03 -9.88
C ILE A 22 -5.98 8.69 -8.51
N PHE A 23 -4.98 9.53 -8.27
CA PHE A 23 -4.87 10.34 -7.08
C PHE A 23 -5.37 11.76 -7.29
N LYS A 24 -6.11 12.26 -6.30
CA LYS A 24 -6.39 13.69 -6.17
C LYS A 24 -5.10 14.43 -5.75
N ALA A 25 -4.30 14.90 -6.71
CA ALA A 25 -3.06 15.64 -6.42
C ALA A 25 -2.60 16.44 -7.64
N GLN A 26 -1.67 17.38 -7.43
CA GLN A 26 -1.02 18.13 -8.51
C GLN A 26 0.40 17.65 -8.82
N ASN A 27 1.07 17.00 -7.87
CA ASN A 27 2.46 16.58 -8.02
C ASN A 27 2.62 15.13 -7.58
N HIS A 28 3.48 14.42 -8.31
CA HIS A 28 4.02 13.13 -7.91
C HIS A 28 5.05 13.33 -6.81
N LEU A 29 4.90 12.58 -5.72
CA LEU A 29 5.82 12.62 -4.59
C LEU A 29 6.76 11.43 -4.63
N SER A 30 8.05 11.68 -4.40
CA SER A 30 9.10 10.64 -4.37
C SER A 30 8.74 9.45 -3.50
N THR A 31 8.12 9.72 -2.33
CA THR A 31 7.72 8.70 -1.37
C THR A 31 6.72 7.67 -1.90
N TRP A 32 5.98 7.96 -2.98
CA TRP A 32 5.06 6.99 -3.58
C TRP A 32 5.78 5.92 -4.41
N TYR A 33 7.03 6.17 -4.78
CA TYR A 33 7.85 5.32 -5.64
C TYR A 33 9.02 4.71 -4.86
N GLU A 34 9.69 5.49 -3.99
CA GLU A 34 10.82 5.06 -3.15
C GLU A 34 10.45 3.91 -2.19
N ASP A 35 11.01 2.72 -2.43
CA ASP A 35 10.74 1.49 -1.66
C ASP A 35 9.23 1.19 -1.57
N SER A 36 8.46 1.53 -2.60
CA SER A 36 7.01 1.36 -2.61
C SER A 36 6.61 -0.12 -2.50
N GLY A 37 7.48 -1.01 -3.01
CA GLY A 37 7.20 -2.43 -3.18
C GLY A 37 6.04 -2.69 -4.15
N LEU A 38 5.51 -1.67 -4.83
CA LEU A 38 4.49 -1.84 -5.85
C LEU A 38 5.10 -2.49 -7.10
N PRO A 39 4.34 -3.29 -7.86
CA PRO A 39 4.84 -3.78 -9.13
C PRO A 39 5.16 -2.63 -10.09
N HIS A 40 6.28 -2.77 -10.81
CA HIS A 40 6.86 -1.74 -11.67
C HIS A 40 5.92 -1.21 -12.78
N ASP A 41 4.96 -2.03 -13.19
CA ASP A 41 4.00 -1.75 -14.25
C ASP A 41 2.69 -1.11 -13.77
N TRP A 42 2.52 -0.92 -12.46
CA TRP A 42 1.39 -0.16 -11.92
C TRP A 42 1.55 1.31 -12.26
N VAL A 43 0.44 1.99 -12.56
CA VAL A 43 0.46 3.40 -12.95
C VAL A 43 -0.26 4.24 -11.90
N ILE A 44 0.37 5.34 -11.51
CA ILE A 44 -0.23 6.40 -10.72
C ILE A 44 -0.44 7.59 -11.66
N THR A 45 -1.69 8.05 -11.77
CA THR A 45 -2.06 9.25 -12.50
C THR A 45 -2.67 10.28 -11.56
N LEU A 46 -2.54 11.55 -11.94
CA LEU A 46 -3.05 12.65 -11.16
C LEU A 46 -4.30 13.26 -11.78
N SER A 47 -5.24 13.65 -10.92
CA SER A 47 -6.46 14.37 -11.25
C SER A 47 -6.71 15.45 -10.21
N GLU A 48 -7.27 16.59 -10.61
CA GLU A 48 -7.60 17.68 -9.68
C GLU A 48 -8.74 17.32 -8.74
N ASN A 49 -9.72 16.56 -9.23
CA ASN A 49 -10.91 16.15 -8.49
C ASN A 49 -10.82 14.70 -7.99
N GLY A 50 -9.81 13.94 -8.44
CA GLY A 50 -9.62 12.52 -8.09
C GLY A 50 -10.43 11.55 -8.95
N TRP A 51 -11.22 12.07 -9.90
CA TRP A 51 -12.04 11.29 -10.82
C TRP A 51 -11.37 11.15 -12.17
N THR A 52 -11.91 10.24 -12.99
CA THR A 52 -11.51 10.08 -14.39
C THR A 52 -11.95 11.28 -15.23
N SER A 53 -11.33 11.44 -16.40
CA SER A 53 -11.63 12.44 -17.42
C SER A 53 -11.36 11.84 -18.80
N ASN A 54 -11.77 12.51 -19.88
CA ASN A 54 -11.48 12.04 -21.24
C ASN A 54 -9.97 11.86 -21.50
N SER A 55 -9.13 12.77 -20.97
CA SER A 55 -7.68 12.66 -21.11
C SER A 55 -7.08 11.51 -20.30
N ILE A 56 -7.61 11.23 -19.10
CA ILE A 56 -7.22 10.06 -18.30
C ILE A 56 -7.68 8.78 -18.99
N GLY A 57 -8.91 8.75 -19.52
CA GLY A 57 -9.44 7.63 -20.30
C GLY A 57 -8.57 7.32 -21.52
N TYR A 58 -8.11 8.34 -22.24
CA TYR A 58 -7.18 8.18 -23.36
C TYR A 58 -5.83 7.57 -22.93
N LYS A 59 -5.25 8.03 -21.82
CA LYS A 59 -4.02 7.42 -21.29
C LYS A 59 -4.23 5.99 -20.82
N TRP A 60 -5.40 5.70 -20.26
CA TRP A 60 -5.74 4.35 -19.84
C TRP A 60 -5.87 3.39 -21.03
N ILE A 61 -6.44 3.80 -22.18
CA ILE A 61 -6.48 2.91 -23.35
C ILE A 61 -5.09 2.64 -23.94
N GLN A 62 -4.17 3.62 -23.89
CA GLN A 62 -2.78 3.40 -24.25
C GLN A 62 -2.10 2.39 -23.31
N HIS A 63 -2.39 2.48 -22.00
CA HIS A 63 -1.95 1.50 -21.00
C HIS A 63 -2.52 0.11 -21.26
N PHE A 64 -3.83 0.01 -21.47
CA PHE A 64 -4.51 -1.22 -21.85
C PHE A 64 -3.86 -1.86 -23.09
N ASP A 65 -3.63 -1.08 -24.14
CA ASP A 65 -3.05 -1.55 -25.38
C ASP A 65 -1.62 -2.08 -25.16
N ARG A 66 -0.77 -1.30 -24.47
CA ARG A 66 0.61 -1.68 -24.13
C ARG A 66 0.70 -3.06 -23.47
N HIS A 67 -0.21 -3.36 -22.55
CA HIS A 67 -0.15 -4.60 -21.77
C HIS A 67 -0.93 -5.77 -22.38
N THR A 68 -1.88 -5.51 -23.28
CA THR A 68 -2.71 -6.55 -23.90
C THR A 68 -2.26 -6.92 -25.31
N ASN A 69 -1.54 -6.04 -26.02
CA ASN A 69 -1.19 -6.27 -27.43
C ASN A 69 -0.44 -7.59 -27.63
N ASN A 70 0.60 -7.84 -26.83
CA ASN A 70 1.40 -9.07 -26.89
C ASN A 70 0.66 -10.32 -26.38
N ARG A 71 -0.56 -10.16 -25.86
CA ARG A 71 -1.42 -11.25 -25.38
C ARG A 71 -2.60 -11.51 -26.32
N THR A 72 -2.67 -10.79 -27.44
CA THR A 72 -3.76 -10.91 -28.40
C THR A 72 -3.66 -12.22 -29.15
N ILE A 73 -4.77 -12.96 -29.23
CA ILE A 73 -4.91 -14.10 -30.12
C ILE A 73 -5.76 -13.64 -31.30
N GLY A 74 -5.21 -13.74 -32.51
CA GLY A 74 -5.83 -13.23 -33.73
C GLY A 74 -5.61 -11.72 -33.90
N THR A 75 -6.61 -11.05 -34.49
CA THR A 75 -6.46 -9.68 -35.00
C THR A 75 -7.10 -8.62 -34.10
N TYR A 76 -8.18 -8.97 -33.40
CA TYR A 76 -9.01 -8.03 -32.66
C TYR A 76 -9.04 -8.33 -31.17
N ARG A 77 -9.16 -7.27 -30.35
CA ARG A 77 -9.44 -7.38 -28.91
C ARG A 77 -10.80 -6.77 -28.61
N LEU A 78 -11.66 -7.49 -27.91
CA LEU A 78 -12.92 -6.96 -27.42
C LEU A 78 -12.71 -6.34 -26.03
N LEU A 79 -13.08 -5.08 -25.89
CA LEU A 79 -13.06 -4.32 -24.64
C LEU A 79 -14.50 -4.00 -24.22
N ILE A 80 -14.95 -4.63 -23.13
CA ILE A 80 -16.28 -4.41 -22.56
C ILE A 80 -16.18 -3.34 -21.47
N LEU A 81 -16.97 -2.28 -21.58
CA LEU A 81 -16.93 -1.10 -20.72
C LEU A 81 -18.27 -0.83 -20.06
N ASP A 82 -18.24 -0.17 -18.91
CA ASP A 82 -19.43 0.51 -18.42
C ASP A 82 -19.74 1.73 -19.32
N GLY A 83 -20.99 2.17 -19.35
CA GLY A 83 -21.42 3.29 -20.20
C GLY A 83 -20.93 4.66 -19.73
N HIS A 84 -19.80 4.75 -19.02
CA HIS A 84 -19.31 6.00 -18.45
C HIS A 84 -18.77 6.95 -19.53
N GLU A 85 -19.07 8.24 -19.40
CA GLU A 85 -18.82 9.28 -20.42
C GLU A 85 -17.36 9.39 -20.86
N SER A 86 -16.41 9.07 -19.95
CA SER A 86 -14.96 9.14 -20.22
C SER A 86 -14.47 8.24 -21.35
N HIS A 87 -15.21 7.19 -21.70
CA HIS A 87 -14.87 6.26 -22.78
C HIS A 87 -15.51 6.63 -24.14
N LEU A 88 -16.25 7.74 -24.19
CA LEU A 88 -16.99 8.18 -25.39
C LEU A 88 -16.26 9.27 -26.19
N SER A 89 -15.04 9.65 -25.79
CA SER A 89 -14.29 10.67 -26.53
C SER A 89 -13.86 10.17 -27.91
N ALA A 90 -13.92 11.06 -28.91
CA ALA A 90 -13.52 10.74 -30.30
C ALA A 90 -12.06 10.23 -30.37
N GLN A 91 -11.16 10.81 -29.56
CA GLN A 91 -9.75 10.40 -29.50
C GLN A 91 -9.59 8.96 -28.98
N PHE A 92 -10.38 8.58 -27.97
CA PHE A 92 -10.39 7.21 -27.45
C PHE A 92 -10.88 6.22 -28.50
N GLN A 93 -12.01 6.53 -29.16
CA GLN A 93 -12.58 5.66 -30.19
C GLN A 93 -11.67 5.51 -31.41
N HIS A 94 -11.03 6.60 -31.85
CA HIS A 94 -10.07 6.58 -32.94
C HIS A 94 -8.88 5.68 -32.62
N TYR A 95 -8.29 5.82 -31.43
CA TYR A 95 -7.19 4.96 -30.99
C TYR A 95 -7.58 3.48 -30.92
N CYS A 96 -8.77 3.18 -30.39
CA CYS A 96 -9.31 1.82 -30.39
C CYS A 96 -9.41 1.26 -31.81
N THR A 97 -9.91 2.05 -32.76
CA THR A 97 -10.06 1.64 -34.17
C THR A 97 -8.71 1.33 -34.80
N GLU A 98 -7.73 2.23 -34.65
CA GLU A 98 -6.37 2.04 -35.19
C GLU A 98 -5.68 0.81 -34.60
N ARG A 99 -5.90 0.53 -33.32
CA ARG A 99 -5.30 -0.60 -32.59
C ARG A 99 -6.12 -1.90 -32.65
N LYS A 100 -7.17 -1.94 -33.47
CA LYS A 100 -8.07 -3.09 -33.65
C LYS A 100 -8.71 -3.56 -32.33
N ILE A 101 -9.04 -2.60 -31.48
CA ILE A 101 -9.77 -2.78 -30.23
C ILE A 101 -11.24 -2.44 -30.49
N ILE A 102 -12.12 -3.44 -30.34
CA ILE A 102 -13.57 -3.28 -30.46
C ILE A 102 -14.09 -2.92 -29.08
N THR A 103 -14.73 -1.76 -28.95
CA THR A 103 -15.37 -1.33 -27.70
C THR A 103 -16.84 -1.74 -27.69
N LEU A 104 -17.28 -2.38 -26.62
CA LEU A 104 -18.69 -2.72 -26.38
C LEU A 104 -19.12 -2.15 -25.02
N CYS A 105 -20.06 -1.22 -25.03
CA CYS A 105 -20.61 -0.67 -23.80
C CYS A 105 -21.76 -1.53 -23.29
N MET A 106 -21.77 -1.82 -22.00
CA MET A 106 -22.89 -2.50 -21.35
C MET A 106 -24.14 -1.62 -21.31
N PRO A 107 -25.35 -2.21 -21.35
CA PRO A 107 -26.58 -1.46 -21.10
C PRO A 107 -26.55 -0.72 -19.76
N PRO A 108 -27.23 0.42 -19.62
CA PRO A 108 -27.34 1.13 -18.35
C PRO A 108 -27.82 0.22 -17.21
N HIS A 109 -27.28 0.44 -16.01
CA HIS A 109 -27.65 -0.29 -14.79
C HIS A 109 -27.44 -1.81 -14.81
N SER A 110 -26.65 -2.35 -15.75
CA SER A 110 -26.42 -3.80 -15.89
C SER A 110 -25.08 -4.30 -15.34
N SER A 111 -24.21 -3.42 -14.82
CA SER A 111 -22.86 -3.78 -14.36
C SER A 111 -22.86 -4.90 -13.31
N HIS A 112 -23.78 -4.85 -12.35
CA HIS A 112 -23.93 -5.87 -11.31
C HIS A 112 -24.25 -7.29 -11.82
N ILE A 113 -24.60 -7.45 -13.11
CA ILE A 113 -24.92 -8.74 -13.72
C ILE A 113 -23.98 -9.06 -14.89
N LEU A 114 -23.57 -8.05 -15.67
CA LEU A 114 -22.77 -8.23 -16.89
C LEU A 114 -21.27 -7.97 -16.69
N GLN A 115 -20.85 -7.30 -15.62
CA GLN A 115 -19.46 -6.92 -15.42
C GLN A 115 -18.73 -7.97 -14.55
N PRO A 116 -17.74 -8.71 -15.09
CA PRO A 116 -17.03 -9.75 -14.34
C PRO A 116 -16.36 -9.23 -13.06
N LEU A 117 -15.90 -7.98 -13.10
CA LEU A 117 -15.25 -7.31 -11.98
C LEU A 117 -16.21 -7.10 -10.80
N ASP A 118 -17.43 -6.61 -11.07
CA ASP A 118 -18.45 -6.37 -10.05
C ASP A 118 -18.94 -7.68 -9.43
N VAL A 119 -19.17 -8.69 -10.28
CA VAL A 119 -19.72 -9.98 -9.86
C VAL A 119 -18.74 -10.78 -9.01
N SER A 120 -17.43 -10.71 -9.28
CA SER A 120 -16.48 -11.65 -8.65
C SER A 120 -15.21 -11.05 -8.04
N CYS A 121 -14.76 -9.85 -8.45
CA CYS A 121 -13.45 -9.32 -8.01
C CYS A 121 -13.58 -8.23 -6.94
N PHE A 122 -14.53 -7.30 -7.12
CA PHE A 122 -14.61 -6.12 -6.26
C PHE A 122 -15.14 -6.39 -4.85
N ALA A 123 -16.01 -7.39 -4.66
CA ALA A 123 -16.43 -7.78 -3.31
C ALA A 123 -15.26 -8.35 -2.48
N PRO A 124 -14.49 -9.34 -2.97
CA PRO A 124 -13.25 -9.77 -2.30
C PRO A 124 -12.24 -8.64 -2.09
N LEU A 125 -12.09 -7.73 -3.05
CA LEU A 125 -11.21 -6.57 -2.94
C LEU A 125 -11.60 -5.68 -1.75
N LYS A 126 -12.89 -5.31 -1.64
CA LYS A 126 -13.41 -4.49 -0.54
C LYS A 126 -13.22 -5.17 0.81
N LEU A 127 -13.47 -6.48 0.89
CA LEU A 127 -13.28 -7.26 2.11
C LEU A 127 -11.80 -7.30 2.52
N SER A 128 -10.90 -7.62 1.58
CA SER A 128 -9.47 -7.70 1.86
C SER A 128 -8.90 -6.33 2.23
N TYR A 129 -9.29 -5.28 1.52
CA TYR A 129 -8.89 -3.91 1.87
C TYR A 129 -9.40 -3.52 3.25
N GLY A 130 -10.66 -3.83 3.60
CA GLY A 130 -11.21 -3.62 4.94
C GLY A 130 -10.36 -4.26 6.04
N ARG A 131 -9.93 -5.51 5.85
CA ARG A 131 -9.02 -6.21 6.79
C ARG A 131 -7.66 -5.52 6.94
N GLN A 132 -7.10 -4.98 5.85
CA GLN A 132 -5.85 -4.20 5.93
C GLN A 132 -6.06 -2.92 6.74
N ILE A 133 -7.16 -2.21 6.54
CA ILE A 133 -7.48 -1.00 7.30
C ILE A 133 -7.74 -1.32 8.79
N GLU A 134 -8.45 -2.40 9.11
CA GLU A 134 -8.61 -2.85 10.51
C GLU A 134 -7.26 -3.11 11.18
N THR A 135 -6.32 -3.71 10.45
CA THR A 135 -4.95 -3.95 10.95
C THR A 135 -4.22 -2.64 11.23
N PHE A 136 -4.34 -1.65 10.35
CA PHE A 136 -3.78 -0.32 10.57
C PHE A 136 -4.39 0.37 11.79
N VAL A 137 -5.71 0.32 11.95
CA VAL A 137 -6.41 0.91 13.10
C VAL A 137 -5.98 0.24 14.41
N ARG A 138 -5.89 -1.10 14.46
CA ARG A 138 -5.36 -1.82 15.63
C ARG A 138 -3.93 -1.39 15.98
N ASN A 139 -3.14 -1.03 14.97
CA ASN A 139 -1.78 -0.52 15.14
C ASN A 139 -1.71 1.01 15.37
N GLN A 140 -2.81 1.65 15.78
CA GLN A 140 -2.92 3.09 16.08
C GLN A 140 -2.66 4.01 14.88
N LEU A 141 -2.83 3.50 13.65
CA LEU A 141 -2.81 4.31 12.42
C LEU A 141 -4.24 4.75 12.07
N ASN A 142 -4.68 5.83 12.72
CA ASN A 142 -6.05 6.34 12.60
C ASN A 142 -6.29 7.19 11.34
N HIS A 143 -5.23 7.48 10.57
CA HIS A 143 -5.29 8.24 9.33
C HIS A 143 -4.57 7.51 8.21
N ILE A 144 -5.30 7.21 7.13
CA ILE A 144 -4.78 6.51 5.96
C ILE A 144 -4.32 7.55 4.94
N THR A 145 -3.01 7.72 4.77
CA THR A 145 -2.49 8.53 3.67
C THR A 145 -2.45 7.72 2.38
N LYS A 146 -2.08 8.37 1.26
CA LYS A 146 -1.82 7.68 -0.01
C LYS A 146 -0.80 6.54 0.10
N LEU A 147 0.18 6.64 1.02
CA LEU A 147 1.17 5.57 1.24
C LEU A 147 0.53 4.34 1.89
N GLU A 148 -0.26 4.54 2.95
CA GLU A 148 -0.99 3.46 3.60
C GLU A 148 -2.02 2.85 2.63
N PHE A 149 -2.69 3.70 1.83
CA PHE A 149 -3.58 3.24 0.77
C PHE A 149 -2.85 2.34 -0.23
N LEU A 150 -1.72 2.76 -0.80
CA LEU A 150 -0.97 1.96 -1.78
C LEU A 150 -0.54 0.62 -1.20
N SER A 151 -0.06 0.62 0.05
CA SER A 151 0.34 -0.60 0.76
C SER A 151 -0.85 -1.55 0.98
N ALA A 152 -1.99 -1.05 1.46
CA ALA A 152 -3.17 -1.88 1.70
C ALA A 152 -3.82 -2.36 0.39
N PHE A 153 -3.91 -1.47 -0.61
CA PHE A 153 -4.48 -1.77 -1.91
C PHE A 153 -3.65 -2.83 -2.63
N LYS A 154 -2.31 -2.79 -2.56
CA LYS A 154 -1.44 -3.83 -3.12
C LYS A 154 -1.79 -5.23 -2.60
N GLU A 155 -1.91 -5.38 -1.28
CA GLU A 155 -2.23 -6.68 -0.68
C GLU A 155 -3.68 -7.10 -0.96
N ALA A 156 -4.62 -6.16 -0.95
CA ALA A 156 -6.01 -6.42 -1.33
C ALA A 156 -6.15 -6.83 -2.81
N PHE A 157 -5.39 -6.19 -3.71
CA PHE A 157 -5.38 -6.49 -5.13
C PHE A 157 -4.91 -7.93 -5.38
N LYS A 158 -3.80 -8.33 -4.77
CA LYS A 158 -3.28 -9.71 -4.88
C LYS A 158 -4.28 -10.75 -4.39
N ALA A 159 -5.01 -10.47 -3.30
CA ALA A 159 -6.00 -11.39 -2.76
C ALA A 159 -7.27 -11.48 -3.62
N ALA A 160 -7.64 -10.41 -4.32
CA ALA A 160 -8.90 -10.31 -5.05
C ALA A 160 -8.80 -10.71 -6.53
N PHE A 161 -7.73 -10.29 -7.21
CA PHE A 161 -7.55 -10.47 -8.65
C PHE A 161 -6.79 -11.77 -8.98
N THR A 162 -7.28 -12.88 -8.44
CA THR A 162 -6.75 -14.21 -8.73
C THR A 162 -7.31 -14.74 -10.05
N GLU A 163 -6.58 -15.64 -10.69
CA GLU A 163 -7.02 -16.30 -11.92
C GLU A 163 -8.41 -16.94 -11.76
N GLN A 164 -8.62 -17.59 -10.60
CA GLN A 164 -9.88 -18.24 -10.26
C GLN A 164 -11.03 -17.25 -10.16
N ASN A 165 -10.86 -16.14 -9.41
CA ASN A 165 -11.91 -15.13 -9.24
C ASN A 165 -12.26 -14.44 -10.56
N ILE A 166 -11.26 -14.18 -11.40
CA ILE A 166 -11.48 -13.56 -12.70
C ILE A 166 -12.29 -14.51 -13.60
N LYS A 167 -11.85 -15.77 -13.73
CA LYS A 167 -12.54 -16.77 -14.54
C LYS A 167 -13.96 -17.04 -14.03
N SER A 168 -14.18 -17.07 -12.71
CA SER A 168 -15.53 -17.21 -12.16
C SER A 168 -16.42 -16.03 -12.50
N GLY A 169 -15.88 -14.79 -12.51
CA GLY A 169 -16.62 -13.62 -12.98
C GLY A 169 -17.06 -13.71 -14.43
N PHE A 170 -16.19 -14.17 -15.34
CA PHE A 170 -16.55 -14.36 -16.74
C PHE A 170 -17.60 -15.47 -16.95
N ARG A 171 -17.54 -16.54 -16.15
CA ARG A 171 -18.54 -17.62 -16.19
C ARG A 171 -19.89 -17.15 -15.66
N ALA A 172 -19.90 -16.46 -14.52
CA ALA A 172 -21.12 -15.97 -13.87
C ALA A 172 -21.87 -14.93 -14.72
N THR A 173 -21.13 -14.10 -15.45
CA THR A 173 -21.69 -13.12 -16.40
C THR A 173 -22.10 -13.74 -17.74
N GLY A 174 -21.89 -15.05 -17.94
CA GLY A 174 -22.22 -15.74 -19.18
C GLY A 174 -21.41 -15.26 -20.40
N LEU A 175 -20.27 -14.59 -20.18
CA LEU A 175 -19.42 -14.07 -21.26
C LEU A 175 -18.46 -15.14 -21.77
N VAL A 176 -17.82 -15.89 -20.86
CA VAL A 176 -16.90 -16.99 -21.21
C VAL A 176 -17.09 -18.18 -20.24
N PRO A 177 -17.59 -19.33 -20.72
CA PRO A 177 -18.18 -19.55 -22.05
C PRO A 177 -19.40 -18.64 -22.30
N TYR A 178 -19.77 -18.44 -23.57
CA TYR A 178 -20.92 -17.62 -23.92
C TYR A 178 -22.22 -18.35 -23.58
N GLU A 179 -22.83 -17.98 -22.46
CA GLU A 179 -24.02 -18.58 -21.89
C GLU A 179 -25.01 -17.49 -21.41
N PRO A 180 -25.77 -16.86 -22.34
CA PRO A 180 -26.66 -15.76 -22.01
C PRO A 180 -27.72 -16.10 -20.95
N GLN A 181 -28.11 -17.37 -20.87
CA GLN A 181 -29.12 -17.84 -19.92
C GLN A 181 -28.71 -17.61 -18.46
N ASN A 182 -27.41 -17.63 -18.15
CA ASN A 182 -26.90 -17.34 -16.81
C ASN A 182 -27.24 -15.93 -16.36
N VAL A 183 -27.48 -15.00 -17.28
CA VAL A 183 -27.89 -13.62 -17.00
C VAL A 183 -29.40 -13.46 -17.13
N LEU A 184 -29.99 -14.00 -18.19
CA LEU A 184 -31.41 -13.86 -18.48
C LEU A 184 -32.30 -14.51 -17.40
N SER A 185 -31.85 -15.57 -16.75
CA SER A 185 -32.58 -16.20 -15.65
C SER A 185 -32.71 -15.28 -14.42
N TYR A 186 -31.72 -14.43 -14.12
CA TYR A 186 -31.77 -13.49 -12.99
C TYR A 186 -32.74 -12.34 -13.23
N LEU A 187 -32.96 -11.96 -14.49
CA LEU A 187 -33.94 -10.93 -14.84
C LEU A 187 -35.39 -11.41 -14.62
N ASN A 188 -35.60 -12.73 -14.65
CA ASN A 188 -36.88 -13.38 -14.36
C ASN A 188 -37.02 -13.77 -12.88
N LEU A 189 -36.79 -12.80 -11.99
CA LEU A 189 -36.74 -13.00 -10.54
C LEU A 189 -38.11 -13.39 -9.96
N HIS A 190 -38.25 -14.64 -9.51
CA HIS A 190 -39.32 -15.05 -8.60
C HIS A 190 -38.82 -14.86 -7.16
N LEU A 191 -39.31 -13.82 -6.48
CA LEU A 191 -39.01 -13.58 -5.07
C LEU A 191 -39.53 -14.77 -4.24
N ARG A 192 -38.61 -15.50 -3.61
CA ARG A 192 -38.93 -16.46 -2.55
C ARG A 192 -38.36 -15.94 -1.24
N THR A 193 -39.25 -15.66 -0.29
CA THR A 193 -38.90 -15.30 1.08
C THR A 193 -38.39 -16.55 1.80
N PRO A 194 -37.14 -16.59 2.28
CA PRO A 194 -36.70 -17.67 3.16
C PRO A 194 -37.45 -17.57 4.50
N THR A 195 -37.90 -18.70 5.03
CA THR A 195 -38.43 -18.80 6.38
C THR A 195 -37.32 -18.48 7.39
N PRO A 196 -37.54 -17.59 8.37
CA PRO A 196 -36.52 -17.25 9.36
C PRO A 196 -36.13 -18.48 10.20
N PRO A 197 -34.84 -18.67 10.52
CA PRO A 197 -34.42 -19.72 11.43
C PRO A 197 -34.91 -19.42 12.85
N ILE A 198 -35.37 -20.47 13.54
CA ILE A 198 -35.68 -20.45 14.96
C ILE A 198 -34.35 -20.31 15.73
N VAL A 199 -34.26 -19.28 16.57
CA VAL A 199 -33.14 -19.07 17.49
C VAL A 199 -33.46 -19.80 18.79
N GLU A 200 -32.73 -20.88 19.08
CA GLU A 200 -32.73 -21.51 20.40
C GLU A 200 -31.82 -20.73 21.35
N SER A 201 -32.30 -20.48 22.57
CA SER A 201 -31.62 -19.73 23.61
C SER A 201 -30.64 -20.62 24.37
N ASP A 202 -29.34 -20.34 24.26
CA ASP A 202 -28.33 -20.92 25.14
C ASP A 202 -28.37 -20.26 26.53
N ASN A 203 -28.59 -21.10 27.56
CA ASN A 203 -28.47 -20.72 28.96
C ASN A 203 -27.00 -20.54 29.36
N TRP A 204 -26.55 -19.30 29.48
CA TRP A 204 -25.23 -18.95 30.00
C TRP A 204 -25.18 -18.96 31.53
N THR A 205 -24.31 -19.78 32.16
CA THR A 205 -23.80 -19.51 33.51
C THR A 205 -22.34 -19.97 33.72
N SER A 206 -21.48 -19.01 34.07
CA SER A 206 -20.62 -18.96 35.27
C SER A 206 -19.56 -17.86 35.07
N LYS A 207 -19.33 -17.01 36.09
CA LYS A 207 -18.45 -15.84 35.98
C LYS A 207 -17.03 -16.15 36.48
N THR A 208 -16.06 -15.69 35.68
CA THR A 208 -14.61 -15.79 35.92
C THR A 208 -14.14 -14.60 36.77
N PRO A 209 -13.17 -14.79 37.69
CA PRO A 209 -12.56 -13.68 38.42
C PRO A 209 -11.91 -12.67 37.47
N GLN A 210 -12.21 -11.39 37.61
CA GLN A 210 -11.72 -10.35 36.69
C GLN A 210 -10.58 -9.52 37.27
N THR A 211 -10.22 -9.73 38.54
CA THR A 211 -9.22 -8.92 39.24
C THR A 211 -8.25 -9.76 40.07
N ILE A 212 -7.03 -9.25 40.25
CA ILE A 212 -5.97 -9.89 41.05
C ILE A 212 -6.44 -10.12 42.49
N ARG A 213 -7.20 -9.17 43.07
CA ARG A 213 -7.77 -9.30 44.42
C ARG A 213 -8.74 -10.48 44.56
N GLU A 214 -9.50 -10.76 43.51
CA GLU A 214 -10.47 -11.87 43.48
C GLU A 214 -9.76 -13.23 43.35
N LEU A 215 -8.64 -13.26 42.61
CA LEU A 215 -7.73 -14.41 42.54
C LEU A 215 -7.07 -14.72 43.89
N ASP A 216 -6.59 -13.68 44.59
CA ASP A 216 -5.97 -13.82 45.92
C ASP A 216 -6.96 -14.36 46.95
N PHE A 217 -8.19 -13.83 46.95
CA PHE A 217 -9.26 -14.29 47.85
C PHE A 217 -9.64 -15.75 47.61
N GLN A 218 -9.78 -16.16 46.34
CA GLN A 218 -10.10 -17.56 46.00
C GLN A 218 -8.94 -18.51 46.31
N THR A 219 -7.70 -18.08 46.08
CA THR A 219 -6.50 -18.86 46.40
C THR A 219 -6.39 -19.12 47.90
N GLU A 220 -6.63 -18.11 48.74
CA GLU A 220 -6.65 -18.28 50.20
C GLU A 220 -7.85 -19.11 50.68
N HIS A 221 -9.01 -18.98 50.04
CA HIS A 221 -10.18 -19.81 50.36
C HIS A 221 -9.92 -21.31 50.07
N ILE A 222 -9.18 -21.64 49.01
CA ILE A 222 -8.80 -23.01 48.66
C ILE A 222 -7.75 -23.57 49.63
N LYS A 223 -6.69 -22.81 49.95
CA LYS A 223 -5.67 -23.20 50.93
C LYS A 223 -6.29 -23.54 52.29
N ASN A 224 -7.19 -22.69 52.77
CA ASN A 224 -7.87 -22.89 54.05
C ASN A 224 -8.79 -24.13 54.06
N ARG A 225 -9.35 -24.53 52.90
CA ARG A 225 -10.17 -25.74 52.77
C ARG A 225 -9.35 -27.02 52.68
N VAL A 226 -8.20 -26.99 52.00
CA VAL A 226 -7.26 -28.11 51.92
C VAL A 226 -6.70 -28.44 53.31
N VAL A 227 -6.38 -27.41 54.12
CA VAL A 227 -5.88 -27.59 55.50
C VAL A 227 -6.92 -28.18 56.46
N ARG A 228 -8.22 -27.98 56.22
CA ARG A 228 -9.31 -28.44 57.10
C ARG A 228 -9.96 -29.76 56.68
N HIS A 229 -9.45 -30.41 55.65
CA HIS A 229 -10.12 -31.57 55.06
C HIS A 229 -9.81 -32.84 55.84
N GLN A 230 -10.80 -33.35 56.60
CA GLN A 230 -10.64 -34.64 57.28
C GLN A 230 -11.55 -35.78 56.81
N ASN A 231 -12.73 -35.59 56.20
CA ASN A 231 -13.57 -36.72 55.73
C ASN A 231 -14.77 -36.27 54.85
N SER A 232 -14.59 -35.50 53.76
CA SER A 232 -15.70 -35.10 52.88
C SER A 232 -15.31 -35.09 51.40
N SER A 233 -16.31 -35.07 50.50
CA SER A 233 -16.12 -35.20 49.05
C SER A 233 -15.19 -34.11 48.45
N PRO A 234 -14.19 -34.48 47.63
CA PRO A 234 -13.19 -33.56 47.06
C PRO A 234 -13.73 -32.67 45.94
N THR A 235 -14.98 -32.84 45.51
CA THR A 235 -15.59 -32.13 44.37
C THR A 235 -15.47 -30.61 44.49
N SER A 236 -15.64 -30.07 45.69
CA SER A 236 -15.54 -28.62 45.96
C SER A 236 -14.12 -28.07 45.80
N ILE A 237 -13.09 -28.86 46.13
CA ILE A 237 -11.68 -28.49 45.95
C ILE A 237 -11.28 -28.65 44.49
N ASN A 238 -11.71 -29.72 43.83
CA ASN A 238 -11.48 -29.95 42.41
C ASN A 238 -12.13 -28.88 41.53
N ASP A 239 -13.34 -28.43 41.86
CA ASP A 239 -14.00 -27.31 41.16
C ASP A 239 -13.20 -26.00 41.35
N ALA A 240 -12.74 -25.74 42.57
CA ALA A 240 -11.95 -24.55 42.84
C ALA A 240 -10.56 -24.57 42.16
N LEU A 241 -9.89 -25.73 42.09
CA LEU A 241 -8.68 -25.94 41.31
C LEU A 241 -8.92 -25.79 39.82
N SER A 242 -10.04 -26.32 39.31
CA SER A 242 -10.44 -26.18 37.90
C SER A 242 -10.66 -24.71 37.52
N ARG A 243 -11.26 -23.92 38.42
CA ARG A 243 -11.43 -22.47 38.24
C ARG A 243 -10.12 -21.71 38.25
N LEU A 244 -9.19 -22.04 39.17
CA LEU A 244 -7.85 -21.45 39.17
C LEU A 244 -7.08 -21.79 37.89
N ALA A 245 -7.11 -23.06 37.46
CA ALA A 245 -6.48 -23.49 36.22
C ALA A 245 -7.08 -22.74 35.01
N LYS A 246 -8.40 -22.54 34.99
CA LYS A 246 -9.06 -21.76 33.95
C LYS A 246 -8.67 -20.29 33.98
N GLY A 247 -8.58 -19.68 35.17
CA GLY A 247 -8.12 -18.29 35.34
C GLY A 247 -6.67 -18.12 34.87
N ALA A 248 -5.78 -19.06 35.22
CA ALA A 248 -4.41 -19.08 34.74
C ALA A 248 -4.33 -19.22 33.22
N GLN A 249 -5.12 -20.11 32.61
CA GLN A 249 -5.23 -20.24 31.15
C GLN A 249 -5.65 -18.93 30.49
N VAL A 250 -6.68 -18.25 31.00
CA VAL A 250 -7.14 -16.96 30.48
C VAL A 250 -6.04 -15.91 30.56
N MET A 251 -5.36 -15.78 31.70
CA MET A 251 -4.25 -14.83 31.86
C MET A 251 -3.09 -15.16 30.92
N MET A 252 -2.74 -16.43 30.74
CA MET A 252 -1.70 -16.87 29.81
C MET A 252 -2.06 -16.54 28.36
N HIS A 253 -3.30 -16.83 27.94
CA HIS A 253 -3.78 -16.44 26.61
C HIS A 253 -3.74 -14.93 26.42
N SER A 254 -4.23 -14.15 27.40
CA SER A 254 -4.15 -12.69 27.37
C SER A 254 -2.71 -12.17 27.28
N ALA A 255 -1.77 -12.78 28.02
CA ALA A 255 -0.36 -12.40 27.96
C ALA A 255 0.26 -12.70 26.58
N VAL A 256 -0.09 -13.82 25.95
CA VAL A 256 0.34 -14.14 24.58
C VAL A 256 -0.23 -13.11 23.59
N LEU A 257 -1.52 -12.79 23.69
CA LEU A 257 -2.17 -11.78 22.83
C LEU A 257 -1.52 -10.40 23.02
N LEU A 258 -1.31 -9.97 24.26
CA LEU A 258 -0.68 -8.69 24.59
C LEU A 258 0.77 -8.62 24.06
N LYS A 259 1.53 -9.71 24.20
CA LYS A 259 2.90 -9.79 23.65
C LYS A 259 2.90 -9.69 22.13
N ALA A 260 1.94 -10.32 21.45
CA ALA A 260 1.78 -10.21 20.00
C ALA A 260 1.43 -8.77 19.59
N GLU A 261 0.52 -8.12 20.32
CA GLU A 261 0.10 -6.74 20.08
C GLU A 261 1.24 -5.74 20.29
N VAL A 262 2.00 -5.85 21.39
CA VAL A 262 3.18 -5.02 21.65
C VAL A 262 4.20 -5.15 20.52
N LYS A 263 4.47 -6.37 20.06
CA LYS A 263 5.40 -6.62 18.94
C LYS A 263 4.88 -5.97 17.64
N ALA A 264 3.59 -6.07 17.35
CA ALA A 264 2.97 -5.45 16.17
C ALA A 264 3.04 -3.91 16.24
N LEU A 265 2.73 -3.31 17.38
CA LEU A 265 2.82 -1.87 17.62
C LEU A 265 4.25 -1.35 17.49
N GLN A 266 5.23 -2.08 18.03
CA GLN A 266 6.65 -1.72 17.88
C GLN A 266 7.07 -1.70 16.40
N ALA A 267 6.69 -2.73 15.62
CA ALA A 267 6.99 -2.80 14.20
C ALA A 267 6.31 -1.67 13.40
N ALA A 268 5.03 -1.39 13.68
CA ALA A 268 4.29 -0.31 13.04
C ALA A 268 4.89 1.08 13.35
N ASN A 269 5.30 1.31 14.60
CA ASN A 269 5.92 2.57 15.01
C ASN A 269 7.29 2.78 14.36
N GLU A 270 8.11 1.73 14.25
CA GLU A 270 9.38 1.79 13.54
C GLU A 270 9.18 2.10 12.04
N GLN A 271 8.21 1.46 11.40
CA GLN A 271 7.89 1.74 10.00
C GLN A 271 7.40 3.18 9.80
N LYS A 272 6.58 3.69 10.71
CA LYS A 272 6.12 5.09 10.71
C LYS A 272 7.29 6.06 10.83
N LYS A 273 8.20 5.85 11.79
CA LYS A 273 9.41 6.68 11.97
C LYS A 273 10.30 6.66 10.73
N ARG A 274 10.51 5.51 10.11
CA ARG A 274 11.28 5.39 8.86
C ARG A 274 10.65 6.22 7.74
N ARG A 275 9.32 6.20 7.59
CA ARG A 275 8.59 6.99 6.59
C ARG A 275 8.65 8.49 6.87
N GLU A 276 8.54 8.91 8.13
CA GLU A 276 8.62 10.32 8.53
C GLU A 276 10.02 10.91 8.30
N ARG A 277 11.07 10.09 8.38
CA ARG A 277 12.45 10.50 8.06
C ARG A 277 12.69 10.69 6.56
N LYS A 278 11.88 10.08 5.69
CA LYS A 278 12.06 10.21 4.23
C LYS A 278 11.64 11.61 3.77
N ARG A 279 12.52 12.25 3.00
CA ARG A 279 12.26 13.58 2.43
C ARG A 279 11.25 13.46 1.29
N LYS A 280 10.11 14.15 1.43
CA LYS A 280 9.10 14.26 0.36
C LYS A 280 9.57 15.24 -0.70
N ARG A 281 10.00 14.73 -1.85
CA ARG A 281 10.37 15.54 -3.03
C ARG A 281 9.25 15.47 -4.07
N ARG A 282 9.03 16.57 -4.79
CA ARG A 282 8.15 16.58 -5.98
C ARG A 282 9.00 16.11 -7.16
N ILE A 283 8.58 15.07 -7.86
CA ILE A 283 9.34 14.50 -8.99
C ILE A 283 8.74 14.84 -10.35
N MET A 284 7.43 15.09 -10.41
CA MET A 284 6.75 15.49 -11.65
C MET A 284 5.44 16.20 -11.31
N GLN A 285 5.07 17.21 -12.09
CA GLN A 285 3.78 17.86 -12.00
C GLN A 285 2.76 17.23 -12.95
N GLY A 286 1.57 16.90 -12.45
CA GLY A 286 0.48 16.31 -13.23
C GLY A 286 0.83 14.94 -13.82
N GLY A 287 0.11 14.57 -14.88
CA GLY A 287 0.45 13.41 -15.72
C GLY A 287 0.29 12.03 -15.04
N SER A 288 0.86 11.02 -15.70
CA SER A 288 0.80 9.61 -15.29
C SER A 288 2.20 9.04 -15.32
N LEU A 289 2.57 8.29 -14.28
CA LEU A 289 3.85 7.60 -14.19
C LEU A 289 3.61 6.16 -13.77
N SER A 290 4.25 5.23 -14.48
CA SER A 290 4.44 3.89 -13.95
C SER A 290 5.36 3.93 -12.74
N VAL A 291 5.28 2.90 -11.89
CA VAL A 291 6.18 2.77 -10.74
C VAL A 291 7.64 2.75 -11.21
N ARG A 292 7.93 2.06 -12.31
CA ARG A 292 9.27 2.05 -12.94
C ARG A 292 9.73 3.44 -13.34
N GLU A 293 8.93 4.18 -14.11
CA GLU A 293 9.31 5.52 -14.55
C GLU A 293 9.55 6.46 -13.36
N GLY A 294 8.76 6.33 -12.30
CA GLY A 294 8.97 7.08 -11.06
C GLY A 294 10.26 6.71 -10.34
N GLU A 295 10.61 5.42 -10.29
CA GLU A 295 11.89 4.92 -9.76
C GLU A 295 13.09 5.40 -10.59
N ASP A 296 12.98 5.34 -11.92
CA ASP A 296 14.03 5.78 -12.86
C ASP A 296 14.32 7.30 -12.72
N ILE A 297 13.28 8.12 -12.54
CA ILE A 297 13.43 9.57 -12.28
C ILE A 297 14.19 9.80 -10.98
N LEU A 298 13.88 9.02 -9.93
CA LEU A 298 14.55 9.15 -8.64
C LEU A 298 16.02 8.75 -8.69
N GLN A 299 16.30 7.65 -9.38
CA GLN A 299 17.66 7.16 -9.55
C GLN A 299 18.49 8.14 -10.38
N SER A 300 17.93 8.68 -11.47
CA SER A 300 18.61 9.68 -12.30
C SER A 300 18.96 10.94 -11.50
N ALA A 301 18.01 11.44 -10.70
CA ALA A 301 18.24 12.60 -9.84
C ALA A 301 19.29 12.36 -8.74
N GLU A 302 19.46 11.12 -8.27
CA GLU A 302 20.51 10.76 -7.32
C GLU A 302 21.89 10.71 -7.97
N VAL A 303 21.98 10.15 -9.17
CA VAL A 303 23.22 10.14 -9.97
C VAL A 303 23.65 11.56 -10.28
N ASP A 304 22.75 12.43 -10.75
CA ASP A 304 23.07 13.83 -11.05
C ASP A 304 23.56 14.58 -9.80
N ALA A 305 22.96 14.34 -8.63
CA ALA A 305 23.39 14.94 -7.38
C ALA A 305 24.78 14.46 -6.93
N GLN A 306 25.10 13.18 -7.15
CA GLN A 306 26.43 12.63 -6.89
C GLN A 306 27.48 13.26 -7.81
N VAL A 307 27.20 13.32 -9.12
CA VAL A 307 28.09 13.95 -10.11
C VAL A 307 28.34 15.42 -9.76
N HIS A 308 27.30 16.18 -9.41
CA HIS A 308 27.47 17.57 -8.99
C HIS A 308 28.35 17.72 -7.74
N THR A 309 28.23 16.79 -6.79
CA THR A 309 29.03 16.80 -5.55
C THR A 309 30.49 16.44 -5.86
N GLU A 310 30.74 15.48 -6.73
CA GLU A 310 32.08 15.10 -7.18
C GLU A 310 32.75 16.24 -7.94
N VAL A 311 32.06 16.89 -8.89
CA VAL A 311 32.56 18.06 -9.62
C VAL A 311 32.84 19.24 -8.68
N ALA A 312 31.98 19.47 -7.67
CA ALA A 312 32.23 20.48 -6.64
C ALA A 312 33.47 20.14 -5.78
N SER A 313 33.70 18.84 -5.51
CA SER A 313 34.88 18.38 -4.77
C SER A 313 36.17 18.45 -5.60
N GLU A 314 36.09 18.21 -6.91
CA GLU A 314 37.23 18.33 -7.83
C GLU A 314 37.59 19.79 -8.09
N SER A 315 36.61 20.66 -8.29
CA SER A 315 36.85 22.11 -8.43
C SER A 315 37.47 22.70 -7.16
N SER A 316 37.02 22.28 -5.96
CA SER A 316 37.65 22.71 -4.70
C SER A 316 39.06 22.11 -4.50
N ARG A 317 39.34 20.90 -4.99
CA ARG A 317 40.72 20.34 -5.04
C ARG A 317 41.62 21.09 -6.03
N GLN A 318 41.10 21.52 -7.17
CA GLN A 318 41.86 22.30 -8.16
C GLN A 318 42.16 23.72 -7.64
N VAL A 319 41.20 24.38 -7.00
CA VAL A 319 41.41 25.71 -6.37
C VAL A 319 42.34 25.63 -5.14
N GLY A 320 42.38 24.48 -4.45
CA GLY A 320 43.36 24.20 -3.40
C GLY A 320 44.81 23.99 -3.90
N SER A 321 45.03 23.81 -5.21
CA SER A 321 46.36 23.61 -5.79
C SER A 321 47.06 24.90 -6.25
N THR A 322 46.33 26.02 -6.37
CA THR A 322 46.96 27.34 -6.43
C THR A 322 47.31 27.77 -5.01
N GLY A 323 48.36 27.15 -4.45
CA GLY A 323 48.95 27.55 -3.19
C GLY A 323 49.24 29.05 -3.23
N GLN A 324 48.68 29.78 -2.27
CA GLN A 324 49.00 31.18 -2.02
C GLN A 324 50.54 31.28 -1.98
N GLN A 325 51.14 31.90 -3.01
CA GLN A 325 52.59 32.06 -3.08
C GLN A 325 53.04 32.78 -1.81
N ARG A 326 53.74 32.06 -0.93
CA ARG A 326 54.18 32.59 0.37
C ARG A 326 55.11 33.76 0.12
N ARG A 327 54.67 34.96 0.49
CA ARG A 327 55.47 36.18 0.45
C ARG A 327 56.44 36.19 1.63
N CYS A 328 57.64 36.72 1.43
CA CYS A 328 58.60 36.94 2.50
C CYS A 328 57.99 37.86 3.58
N GLY A 329 57.99 37.43 4.84
CA GLY A 329 57.45 38.22 5.96
C GLY A 329 58.20 39.52 6.26
N THR A 330 59.39 39.72 5.67
CA THR A 330 60.23 40.92 5.86
C THR A 330 60.09 41.94 4.73
N CYS A 331 59.98 41.50 3.46
CA CYS A 331 59.94 42.42 2.31
C CYS A 331 58.71 42.24 1.40
N GLY A 332 57.86 41.25 1.65
CA GLY A 332 56.65 40.99 0.88
C GLY A 332 56.86 40.40 -0.52
N ILE A 333 58.11 40.14 -0.93
CA ILE A 333 58.45 39.58 -2.24
C ILE A 333 58.31 38.05 -2.22
N ILE A 334 57.87 37.50 -3.35
CA ILE A 334 57.68 36.05 -3.57
C ILE A 334 59.01 35.45 -4.05
N GLY A 335 59.40 34.29 -3.53
CA GLY A 335 60.61 33.56 -3.97
C GLY A 335 61.68 33.35 -2.91
N HIS A 336 61.53 33.94 -1.71
CA HIS A 336 62.41 33.70 -0.56
C HIS A 336 61.64 33.87 0.76
N ASN A 337 62.26 33.52 1.89
CA ASN A 337 61.64 33.62 3.22
C ASN A 337 62.37 34.65 4.12
N ALA A 338 61.78 35.00 5.26
CA ALA A 338 62.34 36.01 6.18
C ALA A 338 63.74 35.66 6.75
N ARG A 339 64.21 34.42 6.61
CA ARG A 339 65.58 34.00 7.03
C ARG A 339 66.62 34.22 5.94
N THR A 340 66.18 34.31 4.68
CA THR A 340 67.01 34.47 3.48
C THR A 340 66.80 35.84 2.83
N CYS A 341 66.13 36.76 3.54
CA CYS A 341 65.84 38.08 3.04
C CYS A 341 67.04 39.01 3.24
N GLU A 342 67.60 39.51 2.14
CA GLU A 342 68.75 40.43 2.15
C GLU A 342 68.47 41.72 2.94
N ARG A 343 67.22 42.21 2.95
CA ARG A 343 66.80 43.38 3.74
C ARG A 343 66.87 43.18 5.26
N ARG A 344 67.04 41.95 5.73
CA ARG A 344 67.25 41.65 7.16
C ARG A 344 68.70 41.84 7.59
N GLN A 345 69.65 41.81 6.66
CA GLN A 345 71.07 42.01 6.97
C GLN A 345 71.42 43.49 7.11
N GLU A 346 70.68 44.39 6.47
CA GLU A 346 70.87 45.85 6.61
C GLU A 346 70.40 46.39 7.96
N SER A 347 69.51 45.67 8.67
CA SER A 347 68.96 46.11 9.97
C SER A 347 69.87 45.79 11.17
N ILE A 348 71.02 45.14 10.96
CA ILE A 348 71.95 44.73 12.04
C ILE A 348 73.24 45.60 12.01
N ALA A 349 73.36 46.56 11.09
CA ALA A 349 74.58 47.34 10.88
C ALA A 349 74.50 48.84 11.23
N VAL A 350 73.47 49.29 11.96
CA VAL A 350 73.44 50.66 12.53
C VAL A 350 72.81 50.59 13.93
N GLU A 351 73.66 50.85 14.93
CA GLU A 351 73.43 51.18 16.36
C GLU A 351 72.26 50.54 17.13
#